data_AF-A0A7L4DSI7-F1
#
_entry.id   AF-A0A7L4DSI7-F1
#
_cell.length_a   1.000
_cell.length_b   1.000
_cell.length_c   1.000
_cell.angle_alpha   90.00
_cell.angle_beta   90.00
_cell.angle_gamma   90.00
#
_symmetry.space_group_name_H-M   'P 1'
#
loop_
_entity.id
_entity.type
_entity.pdbx_description
1 polymer ?
#
loop_
_entity_poly.entity_id
_entity_poly.type
_entity_poly.pdbx_seq_one_letter_code
_entity_poly.pdbx_strand_id
1 'polypeptide(L)'
;LIFFFFAGTIHIYTICRRLMMIGQSAKVLEYLLWASICMESSLPLLSVHYLTWRATLYTAVSQCYFDCQAGIHGETFARRGLIKIDELKQLENISSSWENSETKKIFREATLKMSVMIFKRAVYESRKKPKSYLRPKLRVSLKEVQNLSWPRTTTERLLTEMFDGVAARFLAILEALSDSSKHVLHPAPPTPVRNEIHDVISELFFAGLEILSGNGIKKQKSVENTFVITAGEEGVSGDAAVKFIKLAFSYEEWDVFDSAIEFVVNFLQAQDDPTWKKAEMELKLLTLMQPLLFPRKLKHSFSRMPHGSEMKQTFRKGSLKHGEPSPDLISLAKTVFSCVSTSKENIQPDKEILVDVIMFLWQKCKTGLQRIQTSGSDYLKYIHKYKAYQWVHVLWIINEVIQKSNIADTNSVMLAEITLSLTAILENVADS
;
A
#
# COMPACT_ATOMS: atom_id res chain seq x y z
N LEU A 1 5.38 0.41 42.21
CA LEU A 1 4.04 0.62 41.59
C LEU A 1 4.15 1.24 40.19
N ILE A 2 4.79 2.40 40.04
CA ILE A 2 4.93 3.13 38.75
C ILE A 2 5.55 2.27 37.63
N PHE A 3 6.64 1.55 37.95
CA PHE A 3 7.30 0.63 37.02
C PHE A 3 6.36 -0.49 36.53
N PHE A 4 5.52 -1.04 37.42
CA PHE A 4 4.56 -2.09 37.06
C PHE A 4 3.46 -1.58 36.13
N PHE A 5 2.94 -0.36 36.36
CA PHE A 5 1.97 0.24 35.45
C PHE A 5 2.56 0.48 34.07
N PHE A 6 3.75 1.10 34.00
CA PHE A 6 4.44 1.34 32.73
C PHE A 6 4.71 0.02 31.98
N ALA A 7 5.33 -0.96 32.65
CA ALA A 7 5.60 -2.27 32.06
C ALA A 7 4.30 -2.99 31.61
N GLY A 8 3.23 -2.88 32.41
CA GLY A 8 1.91 -3.43 32.06
C GLY A 8 1.36 -2.84 30.76
N THR A 9 1.46 -1.51 30.57
CA THR A 9 1.01 -0.87 29.32
C THR A 9 1.79 -1.35 28.10
N ILE A 10 3.10 -1.61 28.23
CA ILE A 10 3.94 -2.15 27.14
C ILE A 10 3.48 -3.55 26.74
N HIS A 11 3.21 -4.42 27.72
CA HIS A 11 2.75 -5.79 27.45
C HIS A 11 1.38 -5.78 26.77
N ILE A 12 0.44 -4.98 27.28
CA ILE A 12 -0.89 -4.81 26.68
C ILE A 12 -0.75 -4.33 25.25
N TYR A 13 0.01 -3.25 25.01
CA TYR A 13 0.22 -2.73 23.66
C TYR A 13 0.83 -3.77 22.72
N THR A 14 1.80 -4.56 23.18
CA THR A 14 2.47 -5.56 22.35
C THR A 14 1.49 -6.63 21.84
N ILE A 15 0.59 -7.09 22.72
CA ILE A 15 -0.47 -8.04 22.35
C ILE A 15 -1.49 -7.35 21.45
N CYS A 16 -1.95 -6.17 21.84
CA CYS A 16 -2.96 -5.40 21.10
C CYS A 16 -2.48 -5.08 19.68
N ARG A 17 -1.22 -4.68 19.50
CA ARG A 17 -0.64 -4.39 18.18
C ARG A 17 -0.71 -5.59 17.25
N ARG A 18 -0.42 -6.81 17.73
CA ARG A 18 -0.54 -8.03 16.92
C ARG A 18 -2.00 -8.30 16.52
N LEU A 19 -2.93 -8.10 17.45
CA LEU A 19 -4.35 -8.26 17.21
C LEU A 19 -4.91 -7.20 16.24
N MET A 20 -4.44 -5.95 16.33
CA MET A 20 -4.78 -4.89 15.37
C MET A 20 -4.33 -5.27 13.96
N MET A 21 -3.11 -5.79 13.81
CA MET A 21 -2.58 -6.21 12.50
C MET A 21 -3.39 -7.35 11.84
N ILE A 22 -4.11 -8.17 12.62
CA ILE A 22 -5.00 -9.22 12.08
C ILE A 22 -6.47 -8.77 11.99
N GLY A 23 -6.74 -7.47 12.08
CA GLY A 23 -8.08 -6.89 11.95
C GLY A 23 -8.98 -7.04 13.19
N GLN A 24 -8.42 -7.34 14.36
CA GLN A 24 -9.19 -7.51 15.61
C GLN A 24 -9.21 -6.23 16.47
N SER A 25 -9.10 -5.05 15.85
CA SER A 25 -9.02 -3.74 16.52
C SER A 25 -10.19 -3.47 17.48
N ALA A 26 -11.40 -3.95 17.17
CA ALA A 26 -12.57 -3.82 18.04
C ALA A 26 -12.39 -4.49 19.41
N LYS A 27 -11.72 -5.66 19.46
CA LYS A 27 -11.53 -6.43 20.70
C LYS A 27 -10.49 -5.81 21.63
N VAL A 28 -9.57 -5.02 21.09
CA VAL A 28 -8.41 -4.51 21.83
C VAL A 28 -8.55 -3.05 22.24
N LEU A 29 -9.54 -2.34 21.69
CA LEU A 29 -9.77 -0.92 21.93
C LEU A 29 -9.86 -0.58 23.42
N GLU A 30 -10.64 -1.35 24.20
CA GLU A 30 -10.80 -1.11 25.65
C GLU A 30 -9.49 -1.25 26.42
N TYR A 31 -8.64 -2.22 26.05
CA TYR A 31 -7.34 -2.44 26.69
C TYR A 31 -6.36 -1.31 26.40
N LEU A 32 -6.37 -0.78 25.17
CA LEU A 32 -5.54 0.37 24.78
C LEU A 32 -6.02 1.68 25.42
N LEU A 33 -7.34 1.85 25.58
CA LEU A 33 -7.93 2.95 26.35
C LEU A 33 -7.48 2.89 27.81
N TRP A 34 -7.58 1.71 28.43
CA TRP A 34 -7.11 1.48 29.79
C TRP A 34 -5.62 1.82 29.93
N ALA A 35 -4.77 1.31 29.02
CA ALA A 35 -3.34 1.61 29.03
C ALA A 35 -3.06 3.12 28.90
N SER A 36 -3.79 3.81 28.04
CA SER A 36 -3.68 5.27 27.88
C SER A 36 -4.06 6.01 29.16
N ILE A 37 -5.16 5.61 29.81
CA ILE A 37 -5.62 6.20 31.07
C ILE A 37 -4.62 5.94 32.19
N CYS A 38 -4.05 4.73 32.30
CA CYS A 38 -3.04 4.42 33.32
C CYS A 38 -1.80 5.31 33.22
N MET A 39 -1.35 5.63 32.01
CA MET A 39 -0.25 6.56 31.79
C MET A 39 -0.61 8.02 32.14
N GLU A 40 -1.90 8.36 32.13
CA GLU A 40 -2.40 9.71 32.44
C GLU A 40 -2.70 9.90 33.93
N SER A 41 -3.11 8.84 34.63
CA SER A 41 -3.54 8.90 36.03
C SER A 41 -2.40 8.98 37.04
N SER A 42 -1.16 8.78 36.61
CA SER A 42 0.02 8.78 37.50
C SER A 42 0.94 9.95 37.20
N LEU A 43 1.07 10.89 38.13
CA LEU A 43 1.92 12.09 37.99
C LEU A 43 3.34 11.80 37.49
N PRO A 44 4.06 10.77 37.98
CA PRO A 44 5.41 10.46 37.49
C PRO A 44 5.47 10.06 36.00
N LEU A 45 4.37 9.47 35.49
CA LEU A 45 4.24 9.04 34.10
C LEU A 45 3.80 10.17 33.16
N LEU A 46 3.45 11.34 33.71
CA LEU A 46 3.08 12.52 32.92
C LEU A 46 4.29 13.35 32.44
N SER A 47 5.51 13.02 32.87
CA SER A 47 6.73 13.70 32.43
C SER A 47 7.02 13.51 30.93
N VAL A 48 7.87 14.38 30.38
CA VAL A 48 8.32 14.31 28.97
C VAL A 48 8.97 12.98 28.63
N HIS A 49 9.67 12.36 29.58
CA HIS A 49 10.34 11.08 29.39
C HIS A 49 9.41 9.97 28.87
N TYR A 50 8.13 10.00 29.26
CA TYR A 50 7.13 9.02 28.84
C TYR A 50 6.21 9.54 27.71
N LEU A 51 6.47 10.73 27.16
CA LEU A 51 5.61 11.36 26.16
C LEU A 51 5.57 10.56 24.85
N THR A 52 6.71 10.06 24.37
CA THR A 52 6.78 9.23 23.16
C THR A 52 5.91 7.97 23.28
N TRP A 53 5.92 7.35 24.47
CA TRP A 53 5.09 6.17 24.74
C TRP A 53 3.60 6.52 24.81
N ARG A 54 3.23 7.59 25.53
CA ARG A 54 1.84 8.07 25.56
C ARG A 54 1.31 8.41 24.17
N ALA A 55 2.09 9.11 23.35
CA ALA A 55 1.72 9.41 21.97
C ALA A 55 1.51 8.14 21.14
N THR A 56 2.32 7.10 21.36
CA THR A 56 2.17 5.80 20.69
C THR A 56 0.86 5.10 21.08
N LEU A 57 0.51 5.10 22.38
CA LEU A 57 -0.79 4.59 22.85
C LEU A 57 -1.94 5.40 22.27
N TYR A 58 -1.82 6.73 22.20
CA TYR A 58 -2.85 7.59 21.63
C TYR A 58 -3.10 7.29 20.15
N THR A 59 -2.03 7.15 19.38
CA THR A 59 -2.12 6.77 17.96
C THR A 59 -2.78 5.40 17.81
N ALA A 60 -2.46 4.43 18.66
CA ALA A 60 -3.06 3.10 18.60
C ALA A 60 -4.57 3.12 18.89
N VAL A 61 -5.00 3.87 19.90
CA VAL A 61 -6.44 4.05 20.19
C VAL A 61 -7.16 4.72 19.03
N SER A 62 -6.60 5.81 18.48
CA SER A 62 -7.18 6.48 17.31
C SER A 62 -7.25 5.54 16.10
N GLN A 63 -6.21 4.75 15.85
CA GLN A 63 -6.19 3.78 14.76
C GLN A 63 -7.24 2.68 14.95
N CYS A 64 -7.44 2.16 16.17
CA CYS A 64 -8.52 1.20 16.43
C CYS A 64 -9.89 1.78 16.10
N TYR A 65 -10.15 3.05 16.44
CA TYR A 65 -11.41 3.71 16.04
C TYR A 65 -11.54 3.82 14.52
N PHE A 66 -10.45 4.11 13.80
CA PHE A 66 -10.48 4.12 12.33
C PHE A 66 -10.77 2.73 11.74
N ASP A 67 -10.11 1.67 12.23
CA ASP A 67 -10.36 0.29 11.80
C ASP A 67 -11.81 -0.15 12.06
N CYS A 68 -12.40 0.33 13.16
CA CYS A 68 -13.79 0.06 13.53
C CYS A 68 -14.81 0.96 12.80
N GLN A 69 -14.41 1.67 11.74
CA GLN A 69 -15.27 2.61 10.99
C GLN A 69 -15.88 3.74 11.85
N ALA A 70 -15.24 4.04 12.99
CA ALA A 70 -15.66 5.01 13.99
C ALA A 70 -14.78 6.28 13.96
N GLY A 71 -14.50 6.79 12.76
CA GLY A 71 -13.48 7.82 12.54
C GLY A 71 -13.69 9.13 13.32
N ILE A 72 -14.93 9.50 13.65
CA ILE A 72 -15.22 10.67 14.50
C ILE A 72 -14.57 10.50 15.88
N HIS A 73 -14.70 9.31 16.47
CA HIS A 73 -14.10 9.01 17.76
C HIS A 73 -12.57 8.98 17.67
N GLY A 74 -12.02 8.43 16.57
CA GLY A 74 -10.58 8.42 16.32
C GLY A 74 -9.98 9.84 16.25
N GLU A 75 -10.61 10.75 15.51
CA GLU A 75 -10.23 12.15 15.43
C GLU A 75 -10.40 12.87 16.79
N THR A 76 -11.53 12.67 17.46
CA THR A 76 -11.81 13.30 18.77
C THR A 76 -10.76 12.89 19.80
N PHE A 77 -10.38 11.61 19.82
CA PHE A 77 -9.34 11.11 20.71
C PHE A 77 -7.96 11.70 20.40
N ALA A 78 -7.62 11.83 19.11
CA ALA A 78 -6.36 12.46 18.70
C ALA A 78 -6.30 13.95 19.09
N ARG A 79 -7.41 14.69 18.95
CA ARG A 79 -7.52 16.08 19.43
C ARG A 79 -7.33 16.19 20.94
N ARG A 80 -7.92 15.26 21.72
CA ARG A 80 -7.71 15.17 23.18
C ARG A 80 -6.22 14.94 23.50
N GLY A 81 -5.58 14.01 22.80
CA GLY A 81 -4.14 13.75 22.96
C GLY A 81 -3.29 14.97 22.67
N LEU A 82 -3.61 15.73 21.61
CA LEU A 82 -2.92 16.95 21.24
C LEU A 82 -3.03 18.05 22.32
N ILE A 83 -4.21 18.23 22.91
CA ILE A 83 -4.42 19.17 24.04
C ILE A 83 -3.51 18.80 25.22
N LYS A 84 -3.44 17.52 25.59
CA LYS A 84 -2.57 17.04 26.68
C LYS A 84 -1.09 17.24 26.41
N ILE A 85 -0.67 17.06 25.15
CA ILE A 85 0.72 17.32 24.73
C ILE A 85 1.03 18.82 24.88
N ASP A 86 0.09 19.70 24.51
CA ASP A 86 0.26 21.14 24.64
C ASP A 86 0.30 21.60 26.12
N GLU A 87 -0.59 21.07 26.97
CA GLU A 87 -0.56 21.32 28.41
C GLU A 87 0.80 20.96 29.02
N LEU A 88 1.34 19.78 28.70
CA LEU A 88 2.67 19.37 29.15
C LEU A 88 3.77 20.29 28.62
N LYS A 89 3.68 20.69 27.34
CA LYS A 89 4.64 21.62 26.73
C LYS A 89 4.65 22.96 27.44
N GLN A 90 3.48 23.48 27.84
CA GLN A 90 3.37 24.71 28.61
C GLN A 90 4.00 24.57 30.00
N LEU A 91 3.76 23.45 30.69
CA LEU A 91 4.37 23.18 32.00
C LEU A 91 5.90 23.12 31.93
N GLU A 92 6.46 22.47 30.90
CA GLU A 92 7.91 22.36 30.70
C GLU A 92 8.56 23.71 30.34
N ASN A 93 7.84 24.59 29.63
CA ASN A 93 8.30 25.94 29.35
C ASN A 93 8.38 26.81 30.62
N ILE A 94 7.58 26.52 31.64
CA ILE A 94 7.60 27.23 32.92
C ILE A 94 8.72 26.68 33.83
N SER A 95 9.02 25.37 33.74
CA SER A 95 9.93 24.68 34.67
C SER A 95 11.42 24.68 34.25
N SER A 96 11.75 24.91 32.98
CA SER A 96 13.11 24.71 32.46
C SER A 96 13.74 25.96 31.83
N SER A 97 15.03 26.20 32.13
CA SER A 97 15.89 27.07 31.31
C SER A 97 16.12 26.37 29.97
N TRP A 98 15.45 26.84 28.92
CA TRP A 98 15.48 26.30 27.56
C TRP A 98 16.89 26.00 27.05
N GLU A 99 17.19 24.74 26.66
CA GLU A 99 18.10 24.39 25.55
C GLU A 99 18.27 22.88 25.23
N ASN A 100 17.44 21.96 25.75
CA ASN A 100 17.58 20.56 25.34
C ASN A 100 16.93 20.30 23.96
N SER A 101 17.76 20.11 22.93
CA SER A 101 17.34 19.72 21.57
C SER A 101 16.48 18.45 21.57
N GLU A 102 16.73 17.50 22.48
CA GLU A 102 16.04 16.22 22.52
C GLU A 102 14.57 16.38 22.94
N THR A 103 14.29 17.19 23.96
CA THR A 103 12.93 17.47 24.41
C THR A 103 12.09 18.08 23.28
N LYS A 104 12.68 18.98 22.48
CA LYS A 104 12.00 19.58 21.31
C LYS A 104 11.66 18.51 20.26
N LYS A 105 12.54 17.54 20.02
CA LYS A 105 12.29 16.40 19.12
C LYS A 105 11.12 15.55 19.62
N ILE A 106 11.09 15.21 20.91
CA ILE A 106 10.00 14.41 21.52
C ILE A 106 8.64 15.11 21.35
N PHE A 107 8.55 16.41 21.65
CA PHE A 107 7.31 17.16 21.45
C PHE A 107 6.90 17.22 19.97
N ARG A 108 7.85 17.47 19.06
CA ARG A 108 7.58 17.51 17.61
C ARG A 108 7.02 16.17 17.12
N GLU A 109 7.61 15.05 17.53
CA GLU A 109 7.17 13.71 17.17
C GLU A 109 5.75 13.43 17.72
N ALA A 110 5.51 13.73 19.00
CA ALA A 110 4.21 13.50 19.63
C ALA A 110 3.09 14.34 18.97
N THR A 111 3.35 15.61 18.70
CA THR A 111 2.44 16.49 17.96
C THR A 111 2.17 15.95 16.56
N LEU A 112 3.21 15.56 15.83
CA LEU A 112 3.08 15.01 14.47
C LEU A 112 2.17 13.77 14.46
N LYS A 113 2.37 12.83 15.39
CA LYS A 113 1.54 11.62 15.53
C LYS A 113 0.06 11.96 15.70
N MET A 114 -0.29 12.95 16.52
CA MET A 114 -1.69 13.37 16.71
C MET A 114 -2.23 14.12 15.49
N SER A 115 -1.46 15.03 14.91
CA SER A 115 -1.87 15.79 13.72
C SER A 115 -2.16 14.89 12.53
N VAL A 116 -1.36 13.84 12.31
CA VAL A 116 -1.58 12.84 11.26
C VAL A 116 -2.91 12.10 11.48
N MET A 117 -3.22 11.67 12.71
CA MET A 117 -4.49 11.02 13.04
C MET A 117 -5.70 11.95 12.83
N ILE A 118 -5.54 13.25 13.12
CA ILE A 118 -6.59 14.25 12.86
C ILE A 118 -6.78 14.43 11.35
N PHE A 119 -5.69 14.58 10.60
CA PHE A 119 -5.70 14.78 9.15
C PHE A 119 -6.39 13.63 8.42
N LYS A 120 -6.15 12.38 8.85
CA LYS A 120 -6.72 11.15 8.27
C LYS A 120 -8.23 11.24 8.04
N ARG A 121 -8.98 11.89 8.95
CA ARG A 121 -10.41 12.16 8.76
C ARG A 121 -10.70 13.54 8.17
N ALA A 122 -10.01 14.57 8.65
CA ALA A 122 -10.31 15.96 8.32
C ALA A 122 -10.24 16.23 6.80
N VAL A 123 -9.31 15.58 6.09
CA VAL A 123 -9.14 15.74 4.65
C VAL A 123 -10.41 15.35 3.87
N TYR A 124 -11.09 14.26 4.26
CA TYR A 124 -12.31 13.80 3.62
C TYR A 124 -13.55 14.59 4.06
N GLU A 125 -13.62 14.98 5.33
CA GLU A 125 -14.78 15.70 5.90
C GLU A 125 -14.86 17.15 5.45
N SER A 126 -13.71 17.78 5.17
CA SER A 126 -13.66 19.12 4.59
C SER A 126 -14.46 19.26 3.30
N ARG A 127 -14.70 18.12 2.61
CA ARG A 127 -15.43 18.03 1.34
C ARG A 127 -16.90 17.63 1.48
N LYS A 128 -17.34 17.10 2.64
CA LYS A 128 -18.73 16.67 2.87
C LYS A 128 -19.72 17.82 3.18
N LYS A 129 -19.24 19.05 3.35
CA LYS A 129 -20.12 20.22 3.60
C LYS A 129 -20.97 20.50 2.34
N PRO A 130 -22.30 20.59 2.45
CA PRO A 130 -23.19 20.70 1.28
C PRO A 130 -23.13 22.11 0.71
N LYS A 131 -22.85 22.29 -0.59
CA LYS A 131 -23.13 23.56 -1.27
C LYS A 131 -23.57 23.38 -2.73
N SER A 132 -24.89 23.47 -2.91
CA SER A 132 -25.69 24.35 -3.80
C SER A 132 -25.23 24.75 -5.22
N TYR A 133 -24.03 24.46 -5.69
CA TYR A 133 -23.59 24.93 -7.00
C TYR A 133 -22.88 23.81 -7.75
N LEU A 134 -23.46 23.47 -8.90
CA LEU A 134 -22.93 22.55 -9.91
C LEU A 134 -21.43 22.79 -10.10
N ARG A 135 -20.60 21.92 -9.55
CA ARG A 135 -19.19 21.89 -9.91
C ARG A 135 -19.08 21.24 -11.29
N PRO A 136 -18.36 21.85 -12.25
CA PRO A 136 -17.88 21.11 -13.40
C PRO A 136 -17.12 19.89 -12.86
N LYS A 137 -17.43 18.67 -13.34
CA LYS A 137 -16.69 17.45 -12.99
C LYS A 137 -15.20 17.78 -13.08
N LEU A 138 -14.49 17.74 -11.97
CA LEU A 138 -13.05 17.99 -11.92
C LEU A 138 -12.30 16.78 -12.48
N ARG A 139 -12.62 16.40 -13.73
CA ARG A 139 -11.65 15.91 -14.69
C ARG A 139 -10.87 17.10 -15.26
N VAL A 140 -10.57 18.11 -14.43
CA VAL A 140 -9.55 19.09 -14.78
C VAL A 140 -8.28 18.26 -14.91
N SER A 141 -7.70 18.27 -16.09
CA SER A 141 -6.56 17.43 -16.36
C SER A 141 -5.51 17.77 -15.29
N LEU A 142 -5.11 16.80 -14.46
CA LEU A 142 -4.02 17.00 -13.49
C LEU A 142 -2.76 17.57 -14.19
N LYS A 143 -2.67 17.36 -15.50
CA LYS A 143 -1.70 17.94 -16.45
C LYS A 143 -1.75 19.47 -16.57
N GLU A 144 -2.92 20.13 -16.49
CA GLU A 144 -3.02 21.60 -16.50
C GLU A 144 -2.54 22.24 -15.18
N VAL A 145 -2.65 21.49 -14.08
CA VAL A 145 -2.32 21.96 -12.72
C VAL A 145 -0.82 21.81 -12.40
N GLN A 146 -0.08 20.97 -13.14
CA GLN A 146 1.37 20.80 -13.01
C GLN A 146 2.17 22.10 -13.20
N ASN A 147 1.64 23.06 -13.96
CA ASN A 147 2.34 24.34 -14.20
C ASN A 147 2.24 25.34 -13.04
N LEU A 148 1.26 25.15 -12.14
CA LEU A 148 1.03 26.03 -10.99
C LEU A 148 2.00 25.70 -9.84
N SER A 149 2.34 26.71 -9.04
CA SER A 149 3.13 26.51 -7.82
C SER A 149 2.30 25.84 -6.73
N TRP A 150 2.89 24.87 -6.03
CA TRP A 150 2.35 24.32 -4.79
C TRP A 150 2.07 25.43 -3.76
N PRO A 151 0.95 25.41 -2.99
CA PRO A 151 -0.18 24.48 -3.01
C PRO A 151 -1.33 24.93 -3.94
N ARG A 152 -1.98 23.97 -4.61
CA ARG A 152 -2.97 24.22 -5.68
C ARG A 152 -4.34 23.68 -5.32
N THR A 153 -4.40 22.49 -4.72
CA THR A 153 -5.66 21.87 -4.31
C THR A 153 -5.99 22.19 -2.85
N THR A 154 -7.24 21.96 -2.46
CA THR A 154 -7.65 22.11 -1.04
C THR A 154 -6.89 21.13 -0.16
N THR A 155 -6.63 19.92 -0.65
CA THR A 155 -5.82 18.90 0.04
C THR A 155 -4.38 19.39 0.28
N GLU A 156 -3.73 19.96 -0.73
CA GLU A 156 -2.37 20.50 -0.62
C GLU A 156 -2.27 21.69 0.33
N ARG A 157 -3.30 22.55 0.33
CA ARG A 157 -3.40 23.67 1.27
C ARG A 157 -3.51 23.17 2.71
N LEU A 158 -4.37 22.19 2.97
CA LEU A 158 -4.53 21.58 4.29
C LEU A 158 -3.23 20.89 4.76
N LEU A 159 -2.54 20.18 3.87
CA LEU A 159 -1.23 19.59 4.16
C LEU A 159 -0.19 20.64 4.54
N THR A 160 -0.20 21.79 3.86
CA THR A 160 0.72 22.90 4.14
C THR A 160 0.39 23.61 5.43
N GLU A 161 -0.90 23.72 5.78
CA GLU A 161 -1.37 24.32 7.04
C GLU A 161 -1.06 23.44 8.26
N MET A 162 -1.16 22.12 8.13
CA MET A 162 -1.01 21.19 9.26
C MET A 162 0.42 20.66 9.46
N PHE A 163 1.26 20.65 8.43
CA PHE A 163 2.55 19.96 8.48
C PHE A 163 3.71 20.76 7.88
N ASP A 164 4.77 20.84 8.69
CA ASP A 164 6.07 21.37 8.30
C ASP A 164 6.99 20.25 7.81
N GLY A 165 7.50 20.39 6.59
CA GLY A 165 8.42 19.44 5.98
C GLY A 165 7.75 18.39 5.11
N VAL A 166 8.55 17.83 4.23
CA VAL A 166 8.10 16.93 3.15
C VAL A 166 7.75 15.56 3.70
N ALA A 167 8.58 15.01 4.60
CA ALA A 167 8.34 13.73 5.27
C ALA A 167 7.02 13.72 6.05
N ALA A 168 6.72 14.79 6.80
CA ALA A 168 5.48 14.90 7.57
C ALA A 168 4.23 14.94 6.67
N ARG A 169 4.29 15.71 5.58
CA ARG A 169 3.20 15.76 4.58
C ARG A 169 3.00 14.41 3.92
N PHE A 170 4.09 13.73 3.54
CA PHE A 170 4.01 12.40 2.92
C PHE A 170 3.45 11.35 3.87
N LEU A 171 3.85 11.37 5.14
CA LEU A 171 3.29 10.51 6.17
C LEU A 171 1.77 10.74 6.35
N ALA A 172 1.33 12.00 6.36
CA ALA A 172 -0.09 12.34 6.44
C ALA A 172 -0.88 11.82 5.23
N ILE A 173 -0.32 11.91 4.02
CA ILE A 173 -0.91 11.33 2.80
C ILE A 173 -1.03 9.81 2.92
N LEU A 174 0.05 9.13 3.29
CA LEU A 174 0.06 7.68 3.47
C LEU A 174 -0.98 7.22 4.47
N GLU A 175 -1.10 7.92 5.58
CA GLU A 175 -2.00 7.54 6.66
C GLU A 175 -3.47 7.82 6.30
N ALA A 176 -3.74 8.90 5.56
CA ALA A 176 -5.07 9.19 5.01
C ALA A 176 -5.52 8.19 3.94
N LEU A 177 -4.58 7.62 3.18
CA LEU A 177 -4.84 6.58 2.17
C LEU A 177 -4.84 5.16 2.76
N SER A 178 -4.32 4.98 3.97
CA SER A 178 -4.24 3.66 4.62
C SER A 178 -5.61 3.24 5.15
N ASP A 179 -6.23 2.30 4.44
CA ASP A 179 -7.49 1.65 4.80
C ASP A 179 -7.23 0.17 5.09
N SER A 180 -7.48 -0.28 6.32
CA SER A 180 -7.28 -1.66 6.77
C SER A 180 -8.25 -2.65 6.12
N SER A 181 -9.31 -2.17 5.46
CA SER A 181 -10.27 -3.01 4.74
C SER A 181 -9.87 -3.33 3.29
N LYS A 182 -8.74 -2.81 2.80
CA LYS A 182 -8.30 -2.98 1.41
C LYS A 182 -7.06 -3.86 1.30
N HIS A 183 -7.17 -5.00 0.60
CA HIS A 183 -6.03 -5.82 0.23
C HIS A 183 -5.38 -5.32 -1.07
N VAL A 184 -4.05 -5.48 -1.19
CA VAL A 184 -3.26 -4.91 -2.30
C VAL A 184 -3.72 -5.42 -3.66
N LEU A 185 -4.03 -6.72 -3.79
CA LEU A 185 -4.41 -7.34 -5.06
C LEU A 185 -5.93 -7.60 -5.19
N HIS A 186 -6.73 -7.15 -4.22
CA HIS A 186 -8.18 -7.05 -4.35
C HIS A 186 -8.63 -5.58 -4.36
N PRO A 187 -8.60 -4.93 -5.54
CA PRO A 187 -9.27 -3.65 -5.74
C PRO A 187 -10.77 -3.81 -5.53
N ALA A 188 -11.23 -3.63 -4.30
CA ALA A 188 -12.64 -3.50 -4.04
C ALA A 188 -13.06 -2.09 -4.48
N PRO A 189 -14.07 -1.94 -5.37
CA PRO A 189 -14.66 -0.62 -5.60
C PRO A 189 -15.08 -0.08 -4.24
N PRO A 190 -14.66 1.13 -3.86
CA PRO A 190 -14.86 1.57 -2.51
C PRO A 190 -16.38 1.67 -2.25
N THR A 191 -16.80 0.99 -1.18
CA THR A 191 -18.18 0.85 -0.70
C THR A 191 -18.91 2.19 -0.78
N PRO A 192 -20.14 2.24 -1.33
CA PRO A 192 -20.58 3.26 -2.30
C PRO A 192 -20.07 4.66 -1.96
N VAL A 193 -18.96 5.03 -2.58
CA VAL A 193 -18.27 6.28 -2.28
C VAL A 193 -18.82 7.41 -3.15
N ARG A 194 -19.41 8.42 -2.49
CA ARG A 194 -19.71 9.73 -3.06
C ARG A 194 -18.51 10.20 -3.92
N ASN A 195 -18.76 10.65 -5.15
CA ASN A 195 -17.71 11.14 -6.07
C ASN A 195 -16.68 12.08 -5.42
N GLU A 196 -17.11 12.86 -4.41
CA GLU A 196 -16.28 13.79 -3.63
C GLU A 196 -15.08 13.15 -2.94
N ILE A 197 -15.19 11.90 -2.47
CA ILE A 197 -14.10 11.19 -1.79
C ILE A 197 -13.08 10.66 -2.80
N HIS A 198 -13.53 10.26 -4.00
CA HIS A 198 -12.62 9.89 -5.08
C HIS A 198 -11.75 11.08 -5.51
N ASP A 199 -12.32 12.27 -5.62
CA ASP A 199 -11.53 13.48 -5.90
C ASP A 199 -10.43 13.71 -4.85
N VAL A 200 -10.73 13.48 -3.56
CA VAL A 200 -9.74 13.61 -2.48
C VAL A 200 -8.64 12.57 -2.60
N ILE A 201 -8.99 11.33 -2.90
CA ILE A 201 -8.03 10.24 -3.10
C ILE A 201 -7.07 10.59 -4.24
N SER A 202 -7.58 11.00 -5.40
CA SER A 202 -6.73 11.37 -6.54
C SER A 202 -5.89 12.62 -6.23
N GLU A 203 -6.44 13.61 -5.50
CA GLU A 203 -5.67 14.78 -5.01
C GLU A 203 -4.52 14.35 -4.06
N LEU A 204 -4.75 13.39 -3.17
CA LEU A 204 -3.75 12.84 -2.24
C LEU A 204 -2.63 12.09 -2.97
N PHE A 205 -2.98 11.24 -3.95
CA PHE A 205 -2.00 10.53 -4.76
C PHE A 205 -1.18 11.46 -5.65
N PHE A 206 -1.81 12.47 -6.25
CA PHE A 206 -1.10 13.47 -7.02
C PHE A 206 -0.10 14.26 -6.17
N ALA A 207 -0.53 14.70 -4.98
CA ALA A 207 0.33 15.35 -4.00
C ALA A 207 1.50 14.44 -3.57
N GLY A 208 1.23 13.17 -3.31
CA GLY A 208 2.25 12.18 -2.93
C GLY A 208 3.28 11.96 -4.05
N LEU A 209 2.84 11.86 -5.30
CA LEU A 209 3.72 11.69 -6.46
C LEU A 209 4.63 12.90 -6.66
N GLU A 210 4.12 14.11 -6.47
CA GLU A 210 4.94 15.32 -6.60
C GLU A 210 5.98 15.47 -5.49
N ILE A 211 5.61 15.08 -4.27
CA ILE A 211 6.55 14.98 -3.16
C ILE A 211 7.63 13.95 -3.50
N LEU A 212 7.25 12.76 -3.97
CA LEU A 212 8.18 11.67 -4.27
C LEU A 212 9.13 12.01 -5.44
N SER A 213 8.62 12.66 -6.49
CA SER A 213 9.40 13.07 -7.66
C SER A 213 10.23 14.35 -7.46
N GLY A 214 10.04 15.05 -6.34
CA GLY A 214 10.73 16.32 -6.03
C GLY A 214 10.34 17.51 -6.91
N ASN A 215 9.41 17.33 -7.85
CA ASN A 215 9.04 18.39 -8.80
C ASN A 215 8.22 19.53 -8.17
N GLY A 216 7.44 19.25 -7.11
CA GLY A 216 6.70 20.28 -6.39
C GLY A 216 7.58 21.24 -5.58
N ILE A 217 8.81 20.80 -5.22
CA ILE A 217 9.69 21.49 -4.26
C ILE A 217 10.79 22.31 -4.95
N LYS A 218 11.13 22.04 -6.22
CA LYS A 218 12.14 22.80 -7.00
C LYS A 218 11.90 24.32 -7.07
N LYS A 219 10.69 24.80 -6.78
CA LYS A 219 10.35 26.24 -6.77
C LYS A 219 10.47 26.91 -5.38
N GLN A 220 10.71 26.15 -4.30
CA GLN A 220 10.93 26.69 -2.95
C GLN A 220 12.37 26.39 -2.49
N LYS A 221 13.29 27.25 -2.92
CA LYS A 221 14.72 27.33 -2.54
C LYS A 221 15.60 26.12 -2.90
N SER A 222 16.80 26.46 -3.38
CA SER A 222 17.85 25.60 -3.90
C SER A 222 18.19 24.41 -3.00
N VAL A 223 17.64 23.24 -3.32
CA VAL A 223 18.30 21.97 -3.01
C VAL A 223 18.35 21.19 -4.31
N GLU A 224 19.46 21.32 -5.01
CA GLU A 224 19.88 20.31 -5.97
C GLU A 224 20.07 19.01 -5.19
N ASN A 225 19.10 18.10 -5.28
CA ASN A 225 19.31 16.66 -5.19
C ASN A 225 18.07 15.93 -5.70
N THR A 226 18.29 15.12 -6.74
CA THR A 226 17.28 14.43 -7.55
C THR A 226 16.64 13.22 -6.83
N PHE A 227 16.68 13.15 -5.50
CA PHE A 227 16.09 12.06 -4.72
C PHE A 227 15.51 12.60 -3.41
N VAL A 228 14.18 12.70 -3.32
CA VAL A 228 13.48 13.00 -2.05
C VAL A 228 13.46 11.77 -1.12
N ILE A 229 13.86 10.61 -1.63
CA ILE A 229 14.03 9.40 -0.84
C ILE A 229 15.42 9.46 -0.17
N THR A 230 15.44 9.79 1.12
CA THR A 230 16.68 9.80 1.92
C THR A 230 16.50 8.94 3.16
N ALA A 231 17.56 8.28 3.62
CA ALA A 231 17.58 7.57 4.90
C ALA A 231 17.60 8.52 6.14
N GLY A 232 17.45 9.84 5.95
CA GLY A 232 17.53 10.86 7.00
C GLY A 232 16.18 11.43 7.45
N GLU A 233 16.21 12.25 8.52
CA GLU A 233 15.03 12.80 9.23
C GLU A 233 14.10 13.71 8.39
N GLU A 234 14.54 14.18 7.20
CA GLU A 234 13.79 15.19 6.41
C GLU A 234 13.20 14.70 5.08
N GLY A 235 13.62 13.52 4.60
CA GLY A 235 13.14 12.94 3.34
C GLY A 235 12.11 11.83 3.52
N VAL A 236 11.57 11.35 2.39
CA VAL A 236 10.66 10.21 2.37
C VAL A 236 11.46 8.92 2.56
N SER A 237 11.05 8.03 3.45
CA SER A 237 11.74 6.74 3.60
C SER A 237 11.40 5.78 2.45
N GLY A 238 12.32 4.84 2.16
CA GLY A 238 12.08 3.80 1.14
C GLY A 238 10.82 2.97 1.44
N ASP A 239 10.60 2.59 2.71
CA ASP A 239 9.39 1.88 3.14
C ASP A 239 8.11 2.67 2.87
N ALA A 240 8.13 3.97 3.14
CA ALA A 240 7.01 4.87 2.88
C ALA A 240 6.71 4.95 1.38
N ALA A 241 7.74 5.02 0.53
CA ALA A 241 7.59 5.02 -0.92
C ALA A 241 7.04 3.68 -1.47
N VAL A 242 7.51 2.54 -0.96
CA VAL A 242 6.98 1.22 -1.30
C VAL A 242 5.52 1.09 -0.88
N LYS A 243 5.17 1.51 0.34
CA LYS A 243 3.77 1.53 0.81
C LYS A 243 2.89 2.42 -0.08
N PHE A 244 3.40 3.57 -0.50
CA PHE A 244 2.69 4.48 -1.40
C PHE A 244 2.34 3.82 -2.74
N ILE A 245 3.29 3.10 -3.35
CA ILE A 245 3.06 2.37 -4.61
C ILE A 245 2.02 1.26 -4.43
N LYS A 246 2.11 0.49 -3.34
CA LYS A 246 1.13 -0.56 -3.03
C LYS A 246 -0.29 0.02 -2.88
N LEU A 247 -0.42 1.19 -2.24
CA LEU A 247 -1.69 1.90 -2.14
C LEU A 247 -2.17 2.41 -3.50
N ALA A 248 -1.29 2.95 -4.34
CA ALA A 248 -1.66 3.40 -5.69
C ALA A 248 -2.21 2.24 -6.54
N PHE A 249 -1.61 1.04 -6.40
CA PHE A 249 -2.12 -0.17 -7.02
C PHE A 249 -3.51 -0.56 -6.50
N SER A 250 -3.72 -0.58 -5.17
CA SER A 250 -4.99 -1.02 -4.58
C SER A 250 -6.15 -0.07 -4.84
N TYR A 251 -5.86 1.21 -5.07
CA TYR A 251 -6.85 2.23 -5.46
C TYR A 251 -7.00 2.37 -7.00
N GLU A 252 -6.29 1.57 -7.79
CA GLU A 252 -6.27 1.63 -9.26
C GLU A 252 -5.83 3.00 -9.82
N GLU A 253 -4.99 3.73 -9.08
CA GLU A 253 -4.44 5.03 -9.48
C GLU A 253 -3.22 4.82 -10.39
N TRP A 254 -3.54 4.33 -11.58
CA TRP A 254 -2.63 3.82 -12.60
C TRP A 254 -1.56 4.80 -13.09
N ASP A 255 -1.93 6.05 -13.34
CA ASP A 255 -0.96 7.07 -13.79
C ASP A 255 0.09 7.34 -12.70
N VAL A 256 -0.33 7.28 -11.44
CA VAL A 256 0.55 7.47 -10.27
C VAL A 256 1.39 6.23 -10.03
N PHE A 257 0.82 5.04 -10.12
CA PHE A 257 1.54 3.77 -10.02
C PHE A 257 2.65 3.67 -11.06
N ASP A 258 2.32 3.86 -12.35
CA ASP A 258 3.27 3.75 -13.47
C ASP A 258 4.40 4.78 -13.33
N SER A 259 4.07 6.00 -12.89
CA SER A 259 5.07 7.04 -12.67
C SER A 259 5.96 6.72 -11.47
N ALA A 260 5.38 6.37 -10.33
CA ALA A 260 6.11 6.18 -9.08
C ALA A 260 6.99 4.92 -9.09
N ILE A 261 6.55 3.84 -9.73
CA ILE A 261 7.24 2.55 -9.67
C ILE A 261 8.62 2.59 -10.31
N GLU A 262 8.78 3.30 -11.43
CA GLU A 262 10.06 3.46 -12.09
C GLU A 262 11.08 4.14 -11.16
N PHE A 263 10.68 5.25 -10.50
CA PHE A 263 11.54 5.97 -9.58
C PHE A 263 11.96 5.12 -8.38
N VAL A 264 11.01 4.41 -7.76
CA VAL A 264 11.29 3.65 -6.53
C VAL A 264 12.09 2.39 -6.83
N VAL A 265 11.80 1.66 -7.91
CA VAL A 265 12.58 0.47 -8.28
C VAL A 265 14.03 0.84 -8.57
N ASN A 266 14.26 1.93 -9.31
CA ASN A 266 15.61 2.43 -9.59
C ASN A 266 16.34 2.81 -8.29
N PHE A 267 15.63 3.45 -7.35
CA PHE A 267 16.19 3.77 -6.04
C PHE A 267 16.57 2.52 -5.25
N LEU A 268 15.67 1.53 -5.14
CA LEU A 268 15.91 0.30 -4.37
C LEU A 268 17.11 -0.48 -4.93
N GLN A 269 17.19 -0.62 -6.25
CA GLN A 269 18.29 -1.30 -6.92
C GLN A 269 19.63 -0.59 -6.74
N ALA A 270 19.64 0.74 -6.66
CA ALA A 270 20.85 1.52 -6.47
C ALA A 270 21.45 1.41 -5.05
N GLN A 271 20.67 0.99 -4.05
CA GLN A 271 21.13 0.89 -2.67
C GLN A 271 21.91 -0.42 -2.39
N ASP A 272 21.78 -1.45 -3.23
CA ASP A 272 22.40 -2.78 -3.07
C ASP A 272 22.24 -3.40 -1.65
N ASP A 273 21.21 -3.00 -0.91
CA ASP A 273 20.95 -3.46 0.47
C ASP A 273 20.00 -4.68 0.46
N PRO A 274 20.37 -5.80 1.12
CA PRO A 274 19.52 -6.99 1.18
C PRO A 274 18.14 -6.75 1.80
N THR A 275 17.97 -5.71 2.63
CA THR A 275 16.68 -5.35 3.24
C THR A 275 15.62 -4.98 2.20
N TRP A 276 16.02 -4.45 1.03
CA TRP A 276 15.11 -4.05 -0.04
C TRP A 276 14.71 -5.20 -0.96
N LYS A 277 15.36 -6.36 -0.88
CA LYS A 277 15.08 -7.50 -1.78
C LYS A 277 13.64 -7.96 -1.69
N LYS A 278 13.04 -7.93 -0.48
CA LYS A 278 11.61 -8.21 -0.29
C LYS A 278 10.73 -7.22 -1.06
N ALA A 279 11.00 -5.92 -0.92
CA ALA A 279 10.23 -4.87 -1.58
C ALA A 279 10.37 -4.93 -3.11
N GLU A 280 11.59 -5.19 -3.62
CA GLU A 280 11.84 -5.39 -5.05
C GLU A 280 11.02 -6.56 -5.62
N MET A 281 10.99 -7.70 -4.93
CA MET A 281 10.18 -8.86 -5.34
C MET A 281 8.70 -8.51 -5.41
N GLU A 282 8.18 -7.84 -4.38
CA GLU A 282 6.78 -7.43 -4.31
C GLU A 282 6.40 -6.46 -5.44
N LEU A 283 7.20 -5.41 -5.66
CA LEU A 283 6.96 -4.43 -6.74
C LEU A 283 7.03 -5.08 -8.13
N LYS A 284 7.95 -6.02 -8.33
CA LYS A 284 8.05 -6.80 -9.58
C LYS A 284 6.79 -7.65 -9.81
N LEU A 285 6.27 -8.29 -8.77
CA LEU A 285 5.02 -9.05 -8.85
C LEU A 285 3.84 -8.14 -9.18
N LEU A 286 3.72 -6.96 -8.55
CA LEU A 286 2.66 -6.00 -8.85
C LEU A 286 2.72 -5.51 -10.31
N THR A 287 3.91 -5.21 -10.82
CA THR A 287 4.11 -4.80 -12.22
C THR A 287 3.61 -5.86 -13.21
N LEU A 288 3.87 -7.14 -12.94
CA LEU A 288 3.41 -8.25 -13.77
C LEU A 288 1.91 -8.52 -13.62
N MET A 289 1.36 -8.30 -12.43
CA MET A 289 -0.07 -8.48 -12.14
C MET A 289 -0.95 -7.40 -12.77
N GLN A 290 -0.47 -6.15 -12.86
CA GLN A 290 -1.22 -5.02 -13.41
C GLN A 290 -1.90 -5.31 -14.76
N PRO A 291 -1.19 -5.69 -15.85
CA PRO A 291 -1.81 -5.94 -17.16
C PRO A 291 -2.72 -7.17 -17.17
N LEU A 292 -2.51 -8.11 -16.24
CA LEU A 292 -3.26 -9.37 -16.14
C LEU A 292 -4.60 -9.19 -15.42
N LEU A 293 -4.65 -8.32 -14.41
CA LEU A 293 -5.88 -7.93 -13.73
C LEU A 293 -6.66 -6.89 -14.54
N PHE A 294 -5.95 -5.94 -15.14
CA PHE A 294 -6.52 -4.80 -15.85
C PHE A 294 -5.95 -4.74 -17.27
N PRO A 295 -6.46 -5.57 -18.20
CA PRO A 295 -6.09 -5.48 -19.60
C PRO A 295 -6.59 -4.13 -20.15
N ARG A 296 -5.75 -3.10 -20.04
CA ARG A 296 -6.08 -1.75 -20.51
C ARG A 296 -6.51 -1.84 -21.97
N LYS A 297 -7.71 -1.32 -22.30
CA LYS A 297 -7.96 -0.81 -23.65
C LYS A 297 -7.01 0.38 -23.80
N LEU A 298 -5.83 0.13 -24.36
CA LEU A 298 -4.77 1.10 -24.58
C LEU A 298 -5.36 2.34 -25.28
N LYS A 299 -5.67 3.39 -24.52
CA LYS A 299 -5.99 4.71 -25.06
C LYS A 299 -4.84 5.64 -24.69
N HIS A 300 -4.02 5.88 -25.70
CA HIS A 300 -3.04 6.96 -25.85
C HIS A 300 -2.03 7.13 -24.72
N SER A 301 -0.94 6.38 -24.86
CA SER A 301 0.39 6.88 -24.54
C SER A 301 0.64 8.21 -25.26
N PHE A 302 1.25 9.12 -24.51
CA PHE A 302 1.88 10.33 -25.00
C PHE A 302 2.78 10.03 -26.21
N SER A 303 2.53 10.72 -27.32
CA SER A 303 3.55 10.93 -28.36
C SER A 303 3.78 12.43 -28.47
N ARG A 304 4.97 12.88 -28.07
CA ARG A 304 5.55 14.13 -28.56
C ARG A 304 6.01 13.84 -29.98
N MET A 305 5.25 14.30 -30.98
CA MET A 305 5.77 14.49 -32.34
C MET A 305 6.35 15.91 -32.44
N PRO A 306 7.37 16.09 -33.30
CA PRO A 306 7.05 16.74 -34.57
C PRO A 306 7.58 15.97 -35.79
N HIS A 307 6.67 15.88 -36.76
CA HIS A 307 6.81 15.72 -38.21
C HIS A 307 7.61 14.55 -38.81
N GLY A 308 6.87 13.74 -39.59
CA GLY A 308 7.23 13.53 -41.00
C GLY A 308 7.63 12.12 -41.43
N SER A 309 6.67 11.19 -41.50
CA SER A 309 6.53 10.26 -42.64
C SER A 309 5.39 9.28 -42.36
N GLU A 310 4.36 9.29 -43.19
CA GLU A 310 3.32 8.27 -43.21
C GLU A 310 3.94 6.91 -43.55
N MET A 311 4.03 6.01 -42.56
CA MET A 311 4.20 4.60 -42.83
C MET A 311 3.18 3.83 -42.01
N LYS A 312 2.15 3.35 -42.70
CA LYS A 312 1.09 2.47 -42.20
C LYS A 312 1.73 1.24 -41.57
N GLN A 313 1.95 1.25 -40.26
CA GLN A 313 2.21 0.03 -39.51
C GLN A 313 0.88 -0.66 -39.21
N THR A 314 0.59 -1.63 -40.07
CA THR A 314 -0.38 -2.68 -39.85
C THR A 314 -0.17 -3.29 -38.46
N PHE A 315 -1.17 -3.15 -37.59
CA PHE A 315 -1.32 -3.93 -36.38
C PHE A 315 -1.20 -5.42 -36.75
N ARG A 316 -0.04 -6.02 -36.50
CA ARG A 316 0.08 -7.48 -36.45
C ARG A 316 -0.57 -7.91 -35.14
N LYS A 317 -1.90 -7.98 -35.16
CA LYS A 317 -2.71 -8.68 -34.17
C LYS A 317 -2.29 -10.15 -34.27
N GLY A 318 -1.24 -10.52 -33.54
CA GLY A 318 -0.85 -11.90 -33.37
C GLY A 318 -2.06 -12.65 -32.83
N SER A 319 -2.63 -13.51 -33.66
CA SER A 319 -3.66 -14.47 -33.27
C SER A 319 -3.16 -15.22 -32.04
N LEU A 320 -3.70 -14.90 -30.85
CA LEU A 320 -3.57 -15.78 -29.69
C LEU A 320 -4.29 -17.07 -30.10
N LYS A 321 -3.53 -18.12 -30.38
CA LYS A 321 -4.07 -19.44 -30.72
C LYS A 321 -4.95 -19.87 -29.55
N HIS A 322 -6.25 -20.07 -29.81
CA HIS A 322 -7.21 -20.50 -28.80
C HIS A 322 -6.65 -21.70 -28.01
N GLY A 323 -6.41 -21.51 -26.71
CA GLY A 323 -6.04 -22.58 -25.76
C GLY A 323 -4.71 -22.42 -24.99
N GLU A 324 -3.79 -21.54 -25.37
CA GLU A 324 -2.48 -21.39 -24.69
C GLU A 324 -2.51 -20.34 -23.55
N PRO A 325 -1.74 -20.54 -22.45
CA PRO A 325 -1.56 -19.49 -21.45
C PRO A 325 -0.85 -18.29 -22.07
N SER A 326 -1.24 -17.07 -21.70
CA SER A 326 -0.57 -15.88 -22.23
C SER A 326 0.90 -15.86 -21.79
N PRO A 327 1.82 -15.31 -22.61
CA PRO A 327 3.24 -15.21 -22.22
C PRO A 327 3.41 -14.43 -20.91
N ASP A 328 2.56 -13.43 -20.66
CA ASP A 328 2.53 -12.66 -19.42
C ASP A 328 2.16 -13.52 -18.20
N LEU A 329 1.22 -14.47 -18.35
CA LEU A 329 0.84 -15.40 -17.29
C LEU A 329 1.97 -16.38 -16.96
N ILE A 330 2.68 -16.88 -17.99
CA ILE A 330 3.85 -17.75 -17.81
C ILE A 330 4.98 -16.97 -17.13
N SER A 331 5.20 -15.70 -17.53
CA SER A 331 6.20 -14.81 -16.92
C SER A 331 5.91 -14.57 -15.43
N LEU A 332 4.63 -14.32 -15.08
CA LEU A 332 4.18 -14.20 -13.71
C LEU A 332 4.47 -15.49 -12.92
N ALA A 333 4.05 -16.66 -13.43
CA ALA A 333 4.27 -17.94 -12.77
C ALA A 333 5.76 -18.21 -12.50
N LYS A 334 6.62 -18.03 -13.52
CA LYS A 334 8.08 -18.18 -13.38
C LYS A 334 8.69 -17.20 -12.38
N THR A 335 8.21 -15.95 -12.35
CA THR A 335 8.72 -14.93 -11.43
C THR A 335 8.36 -15.27 -9.99
N VAL A 336 7.12 -15.66 -9.72
CA VAL A 336 6.67 -16.12 -8.39
C VAL A 336 7.48 -17.33 -7.93
N PHE A 337 7.68 -18.30 -8.82
CA PHE A 337 8.51 -19.47 -8.54
C PHE A 337 9.93 -19.07 -8.15
N SER A 338 10.56 -18.15 -8.87
CA SER A 338 11.91 -17.66 -8.54
C SER A 338 11.94 -16.93 -7.20
N CYS A 339 10.95 -16.06 -6.90
CA CYS A 339 10.89 -15.34 -5.64
C CYS A 339 10.82 -16.29 -4.42
N VAL A 340 10.14 -17.44 -4.54
CA VAL A 340 9.92 -18.37 -3.43
C VAL A 340 10.94 -19.51 -3.40
N SER A 341 11.31 -20.07 -4.56
CA SER A 341 12.14 -21.27 -4.65
C SER A 341 13.63 -21.01 -4.84
N THR A 342 14.01 -19.80 -5.27
CA THR A 342 15.42 -19.47 -5.56
C THR A 342 16.00 -18.38 -4.64
N SER A 343 15.23 -17.91 -3.65
CA SER A 343 15.75 -16.92 -2.70
C SER A 343 16.76 -17.58 -1.76
N LYS A 344 18.03 -17.18 -1.87
CA LYS A 344 19.15 -17.73 -1.08
C LYS A 344 19.04 -17.43 0.42
N GLU A 345 18.19 -16.47 0.80
CA GLU A 345 18.14 -15.88 2.15
C GLU A 345 16.80 -16.14 2.88
N ASN A 346 15.97 -17.07 2.42
CA ASN A 346 14.61 -17.31 2.95
C ASN A 346 13.70 -16.05 2.95
N ILE A 347 14.07 -15.00 2.23
CA ILE A 347 13.26 -13.80 2.06
C ILE A 347 12.11 -14.15 1.12
N GLN A 348 10.88 -14.01 1.62
CA GLN A 348 9.65 -14.25 0.88
C GLN A 348 8.83 -12.95 0.75
N PRO A 349 8.07 -12.78 -0.34
CA PRO A 349 7.08 -11.71 -0.45
C PRO A 349 6.06 -11.75 0.68
N ASP A 350 5.36 -10.64 0.90
CA ASP A 350 4.21 -10.60 1.81
C ASP A 350 3.23 -11.75 1.54
N LYS A 351 2.77 -12.38 2.61
CA LYS A 351 1.90 -13.55 2.58
C LYS A 351 0.61 -13.25 1.82
N GLU A 352 0.04 -12.06 2.02
CA GLU A 352 -1.18 -11.63 1.32
C GLU A 352 -0.96 -11.52 -0.19
N ILE A 353 0.11 -10.83 -0.61
CA ILE A 353 0.46 -10.68 -2.03
C ILE A 353 0.65 -12.06 -2.66
N LEU A 354 1.35 -12.96 -1.98
CA LEU A 354 1.63 -14.29 -2.51
C LEU A 354 0.36 -15.14 -2.62
N VAL A 355 -0.54 -15.11 -1.62
CA VAL A 355 -1.86 -15.76 -1.68
C VAL A 355 -2.66 -15.27 -2.88
N ASP A 356 -2.76 -13.95 -3.07
CA ASP A 356 -3.58 -13.36 -4.11
C ASP A 356 -3.04 -13.67 -5.52
N VAL A 357 -1.72 -13.66 -5.70
CA VAL A 357 -1.09 -14.07 -6.97
C VAL A 357 -1.34 -15.55 -7.25
N ILE A 358 -1.19 -16.42 -6.25
CA ILE A 358 -1.45 -17.86 -6.39
C ILE A 358 -2.92 -18.11 -6.74
N MET A 359 -3.85 -17.46 -6.04
CA MET A 359 -5.28 -17.53 -6.32
C MET A 359 -5.59 -17.09 -7.76
N PHE A 360 -5.00 -15.98 -8.20
CA PHE A 360 -5.17 -15.51 -9.58
C PHE A 360 -4.67 -16.52 -10.61
N LEU A 361 -3.44 -17.03 -10.43
CA LEU A 361 -2.85 -18.05 -11.31
C LEU A 361 -3.72 -19.31 -11.34
N TRP A 362 -4.21 -19.76 -10.19
CA TRP A 362 -5.10 -20.92 -10.08
C TRP A 362 -6.42 -20.71 -10.84
N GLN A 363 -7.09 -19.56 -10.69
CA GLN A 363 -8.33 -19.29 -11.41
C GLN A 363 -8.14 -19.27 -12.93
N LYS A 364 -7.03 -18.71 -13.42
CA LYS A 364 -6.68 -18.75 -14.85
C LYS A 364 -6.37 -20.17 -15.31
N CYS A 365 -5.62 -20.93 -14.53
CA CYS A 365 -5.29 -22.32 -14.81
C CYS A 365 -6.54 -23.21 -14.87
N LYS A 366 -7.44 -23.09 -13.89
CA LYS A 366 -8.72 -23.82 -13.83
C LYS A 366 -9.57 -23.52 -15.07
N THR A 367 -9.68 -22.25 -15.45
CA THR A 367 -10.40 -21.84 -16.68
C THR A 367 -9.74 -22.39 -17.95
N GLY A 368 -8.40 -22.39 -18.01
CA GLY A 368 -7.63 -22.93 -19.13
C GLY A 368 -7.82 -24.43 -19.30
N LEU A 369 -7.72 -25.19 -18.21
CA LEU A 369 -7.89 -26.64 -18.18
C LEU A 369 -9.33 -27.06 -18.54
N GLN A 370 -10.36 -26.38 -17.99
CA GLN A 370 -11.76 -26.64 -18.32
C GLN A 370 -12.08 -26.43 -19.81
N ARG A 371 -11.46 -25.43 -20.44
CA ARG A 371 -11.62 -25.17 -21.88
C ARG A 371 -11.04 -26.27 -22.76
N ILE A 372 -9.95 -26.91 -22.31
CA ILE A 372 -9.33 -28.04 -23.01
C ILE A 372 -10.23 -29.28 -22.92
N GLN A 373 -10.88 -29.50 -21.77
CA GLN A 373 -11.81 -30.63 -21.57
C GLN A 373 -13.11 -30.50 -22.38
N THR A 374 -13.62 -29.28 -22.58
CA THR A 374 -14.88 -29.01 -23.30
C THR A 374 -14.73 -28.94 -24.82
N SER A 375 -13.51 -28.75 -25.34
CA SER A 375 -13.23 -28.83 -26.78
C SER A 375 -13.08 -30.29 -27.24
N GLY A 376 -14.17 -31.05 -27.23
CA GLY A 376 -14.22 -32.39 -27.77
C GLY A 376 -14.03 -32.39 -29.28
N SER A 377 -12.83 -32.72 -29.77
CA SER A 377 -12.66 -33.26 -31.12
C SER A 377 -11.42 -34.16 -31.23
N ASP A 378 -11.63 -35.35 -31.79
CA ASP A 378 -10.66 -36.45 -31.88
C ASP A 378 -9.47 -36.20 -32.83
N TYR A 379 -9.38 -35.03 -33.47
CA TYR A 379 -8.25 -34.66 -34.34
C TYR A 379 -7.08 -33.98 -33.60
N LEU A 380 -7.20 -33.78 -32.28
CA LEU A 380 -6.31 -32.91 -31.49
C LEU A 380 -5.45 -33.64 -30.44
N LYS A 381 -5.24 -34.97 -30.54
CA LYS A 381 -4.50 -35.75 -29.52
C LYS A 381 -3.03 -35.34 -29.31
N TYR A 382 -2.34 -34.78 -30.32
CA TYR A 382 -0.93 -34.38 -30.20
C TYR A 382 -0.74 -32.89 -29.85
N ILE A 383 -1.54 -32.00 -30.43
CA ILE A 383 -1.49 -30.54 -30.17
C ILE A 383 -2.07 -30.19 -28.79
N HIS A 384 -3.07 -30.95 -28.30
CA HIS A 384 -3.51 -30.82 -26.90
C HIS A 384 -2.46 -31.30 -25.91
N LYS A 385 -1.60 -32.29 -26.24
CA LYS A 385 -0.54 -32.76 -25.34
C LYS A 385 0.46 -31.64 -25.04
N TYR A 386 0.97 -30.93 -26.06
CA TYR A 386 1.88 -29.79 -25.90
C TYR A 386 1.25 -28.57 -25.21
N LYS A 387 0.01 -28.22 -25.57
CA LYS A 387 -0.71 -27.09 -24.95
C LYS A 387 -1.11 -27.37 -23.50
N ALA A 388 -1.46 -28.63 -23.19
CA ALA A 388 -1.69 -29.07 -21.81
C ALA A 388 -0.41 -29.01 -20.99
N TYR A 389 0.77 -29.36 -21.54
CA TYR A 389 2.03 -29.29 -20.79
C TYR A 389 2.34 -27.88 -20.27
N GLN A 390 1.96 -26.81 -20.98
CA GLN A 390 2.17 -25.44 -20.49
C GLN A 390 1.27 -25.10 -19.31
N TRP A 391 -0.01 -25.49 -19.36
CA TRP A 391 -0.93 -25.33 -18.22
C TRP A 391 -0.56 -26.22 -17.03
N VAL A 392 -0.14 -27.46 -17.30
CA VAL A 392 0.40 -28.38 -16.28
C VAL A 392 1.67 -27.83 -15.65
N HIS A 393 2.54 -27.18 -16.43
CA HIS A 393 3.73 -26.53 -15.89
C HIS A 393 3.38 -25.37 -14.97
N VAL A 394 2.39 -24.53 -15.34
CA VAL A 394 1.87 -23.47 -14.45
C VAL A 394 1.26 -24.08 -13.19
N LEU A 395 0.49 -25.16 -13.31
CA LEU A 395 -0.11 -25.87 -12.18
C LEU A 395 0.95 -26.45 -11.23
N TRP A 396 2.00 -27.05 -11.79
CA TRP A 396 3.14 -27.56 -11.03
C TRP A 396 3.87 -26.43 -10.29
N ILE A 397 4.12 -25.29 -10.97
CA ILE A 397 4.70 -24.10 -10.33
C ILE A 397 3.84 -23.65 -9.13
N ILE A 398 2.52 -23.57 -9.32
CA ILE A 398 1.60 -23.16 -8.25
C ILE A 398 1.74 -24.12 -7.04
N ASN A 399 1.72 -25.43 -7.29
CA ASN A 399 1.86 -26.43 -6.24
C ASN A 399 3.19 -26.31 -5.48
N GLU A 400 4.30 -26.20 -6.20
CA GLU A 400 5.64 -26.02 -5.60
C GLU A 400 5.74 -24.76 -4.74
N VAL A 401 5.20 -23.64 -5.24
CA VAL A 401 5.18 -22.37 -4.50
C VAL A 401 4.38 -22.51 -3.22
N ILE A 402 3.21 -23.18 -3.23
CA ILE A 402 2.42 -23.38 -2.02
C ILE A 402 3.15 -24.27 -1.02
N GLN A 403 3.83 -25.33 -1.47
CA GLN A 403 4.57 -26.23 -0.57
C GLN A 403 5.79 -25.55 0.07
N LYS A 404 6.49 -24.67 -0.66
CA LYS A 404 7.67 -23.96 -0.17
C LYS A 404 7.35 -22.65 0.56
N SER A 405 6.11 -22.19 0.50
CA SER A 405 5.64 -21.03 1.25
C SER A 405 4.82 -21.48 2.45
N ASN A 406 4.85 -20.71 3.55
CA ASN A 406 4.03 -21.00 4.73
C ASN A 406 2.55 -20.57 4.52
N ILE A 407 2.00 -20.86 3.34
CA ILE A 407 0.68 -20.40 2.88
C ILE A 407 -0.37 -21.50 2.92
N ALA A 408 0.04 -22.77 2.98
CA ALA A 408 -0.84 -23.93 3.06
C ALA A 408 -1.97 -23.77 4.11
N ASP A 409 -1.65 -23.18 5.27
CA ASP A 409 -2.60 -22.98 6.37
C ASP A 409 -3.69 -21.93 6.08
N THR A 410 -3.50 -21.08 5.08
CA THR A 410 -4.38 -19.93 4.80
C THR A 410 -5.59 -20.33 3.95
N ASN A 411 -5.42 -21.31 3.06
CA ASN A 411 -6.49 -21.79 2.19
C ASN A 411 -6.27 -23.27 1.85
N SER A 412 -6.53 -24.13 2.83
CA SER A 412 -6.38 -25.59 2.73
C SER A 412 -7.24 -26.22 1.63
N VAL A 413 -8.42 -25.62 1.35
CA VAL A 413 -9.33 -26.05 0.28
C VAL A 413 -8.70 -25.83 -1.09
N MET A 414 -8.14 -24.64 -1.34
CA MET A 414 -7.45 -24.33 -2.60
C MET A 414 -6.26 -25.27 -2.82
N LEU A 415 -5.47 -25.53 -1.78
CA LEU A 415 -4.35 -26.48 -1.86
C LEU A 415 -4.83 -27.89 -2.23
N ALA A 416 -5.90 -28.37 -1.60
CA ALA A 416 -6.48 -29.69 -1.92
C ALA A 416 -6.96 -29.75 -3.37
N GLU A 417 -7.68 -28.73 -3.85
CA GLU A 417 -8.13 -28.66 -5.25
C GLU A 417 -6.96 -28.68 -6.25
N ILE A 418 -5.92 -27.90 -5.99
CA ILE A 418 -4.72 -27.81 -6.85
C ILE A 418 -4.00 -29.14 -6.89
N THR A 419 -3.76 -29.74 -5.72
CA THR A 419 -3.03 -31.01 -5.59
C THR A 419 -3.81 -32.13 -6.28
N LEU A 420 -5.10 -32.27 -6.01
CA LEU A 420 -5.95 -33.28 -6.65
C LEU A 420 -6.01 -33.10 -8.17
N SER A 421 -6.08 -31.86 -8.65
CA SER A 421 -6.09 -31.58 -10.10
C SER A 421 -4.76 -31.96 -10.76
N LEU A 422 -3.63 -31.70 -10.09
CA LEU A 422 -2.31 -32.08 -10.60
C LEU A 422 -2.17 -33.60 -10.62
N THR A 423 -2.54 -34.29 -9.53
CA THR A 423 -2.50 -35.75 -9.44
C THR A 423 -3.35 -36.41 -10.51
N ALA A 424 -4.60 -35.98 -10.69
CA ALA A 424 -5.48 -36.53 -11.71
C ALA A 424 -4.92 -36.37 -13.13
N ILE A 425 -4.26 -35.24 -13.44
CA ILE A 425 -3.62 -35.06 -14.74
C ILE A 425 -2.41 -35.98 -14.91
N LEU A 426 -1.59 -36.15 -13.87
CA LEU A 426 -0.43 -37.04 -13.90
C LEU A 426 -0.82 -38.52 -14.04
N GLU A 427 -1.88 -38.97 -13.35
CA GLU A 427 -2.42 -40.32 -13.48
C GLU A 427 -2.91 -40.59 -14.91
N ASN A 428 -3.70 -39.67 -15.48
CA ASN A 428 -4.15 -39.79 -16.87
C ASN A 428 -2.99 -39.82 -17.88
N VAL A 429 -1.88 -39.15 -17.59
CA VAL A 429 -0.66 -39.17 -18.43
C VAL A 429 0.12 -40.48 -18.25
N ALA A 430 0.08 -41.10 -17.07
CA ALA A 430 0.73 -42.38 -16.80
C ALA A 430 -0.03 -43.59 -17.38
N ASP A 431 -1.37 -43.50 -17.43
CA ASP A 431 -2.25 -44.53 -18.00
C ASP A 431 -2.34 -44.48 -19.55
N SER A 432 -1.74 -43.46 -20.18
CA SER A 432 -1.68 -43.24 -21.65
C SER A 432 -0.34 -43.65 -22.25
#